data_AF-A0ABD0ZEG7-F1
#
_entry.id   AF-A0ABD0ZEG7-F1
#
_cell.length_a   1.000
_cell.length_b   1.000
_cell.length_c   1.000
_cell.angle_alpha   90.00
_cell.angle_beta   90.00
_cell.angle_gamma   90.00
#
_symmetry.space_group_name_H-M   'P 1'
#
loop_
_entity.id
_entity.type
_entity.pdbx_description
1 polymer ?
#
loop_
_entity_poly.entity_id
_entity_poly.type
_entity_poly.pdbx_seq_one_letter_code
_entity_poly.pdbx_strand_id
1 'polypeptide(L)'
;MVTGTDGTDFTHRQRIAAQYQISAQNKSRLKYCIFFHYLLFFAMLAKLSSDILDRLDIFVLEIEELQIPKPLWWEYIWCCSLLMSFLGLAAIRKNKISTMKNYMIGIAVLGIIPVIYAFVYYLPQVWYYASTGNTDGVTLWQVCIY
;
A
#
# COMPACT_ATOMS: atom_id res chain seq x y z
N MET A 1 -43.37 -30.36 -3.78
CA MET A 1 -43.62 -28.91 -3.68
C MET A 1 -42.26 -28.23 -3.81
N VAL A 2 -42.02 -27.49 -4.90
CA VAL A 2 -40.72 -26.84 -5.15
C VAL A 2 -40.63 -25.61 -4.26
N THR A 3 -39.68 -25.61 -3.34
CA THR A 3 -39.42 -24.49 -2.43
C THR A 3 -38.96 -23.27 -3.25
N GLY A 4 -39.71 -22.16 -3.22
CA GLY A 4 -39.26 -20.86 -3.76
C GLY A 4 -40.10 -20.22 -4.89
N THR A 5 -41.26 -20.75 -5.25
CA THR A 5 -42.10 -20.21 -6.36
C THR A 5 -43.37 -19.47 -5.94
N ASP A 6 -43.71 -19.40 -4.65
CA ASP A 6 -44.97 -18.81 -4.14
C ASP A 6 -44.86 -17.35 -3.66
N GLY A 7 -43.68 -16.73 -3.75
CA GLY A 7 -43.45 -15.33 -3.38
C GLY A 7 -43.30 -15.06 -1.88
N THR A 8 -43.44 -16.08 -1.03
CA THR A 8 -43.29 -15.94 0.44
C THR A 8 -41.83 -15.75 0.89
N ASP A 9 -40.88 -16.00 -0.01
CA ASP A 9 -39.43 -15.90 0.19
C ASP A 9 -38.84 -14.51 -0.11
N PHE A 10 -39.68 -13.50 -0.39
CA PHE A 10 -39.22 -12.14 -0.73
C PHE A 10 -38.24 -11.56 0.30
N THR A 11 -38.52 -11.71 1.60
CA THR A 11 -37.65 -11.22 2.68
C THR A 11 -36.30 -11.93 2.70
N HIS A 12 -36.28 -13.24 2.43
CA HIS A 12 -35.07 -14.04 2.32
C HIS A 12 -34.23 -13.63 1.09
N ARG A 13 -34.88 -13.48 -0.07
CA ARG A 13 -34.24 -13.02 -1.32
C ARG A 13 -33.66 -11.61 -1.19
N GLN A 14 -34.38 -10.69 -0.55
CA GLN A 14 -33.92 -9.33 -0.30
C GLN A 14 -32.68 -9.30 0.61
N ARG A 15 -32.67 -10.09 1.69
CA ARG A 15 -31.51 -10.20 2.59
C ARG A 15 -30.27 -10.74 1.86
N ILE A 16 -30.44 -11.78 1.05
CA ILE A 16 -29.35 -12.36 0.26
C ILE A 16 -28.83 -11.36 -0.76
N ALA A 17 -29.72 -10.70 -1.50
CA ALA A 17 -29.36 -9.69 -2.50
C ALA A 17 -28.53 -8.55 -1.88
N ALA A 18 -28.93 -8.06 -0.70
CA ALA A 18 -28.19 -7.03 0.02
C ALA A 18 -26.76 -7.49 0.39
N GLN A 19 -26.59 -8.74 0.84
CA GLN A 19 -25.27 -9.29 1.15
C GLN A 19 -24.37 -9.40 -0.09
N TYR A 20 -24.92 -9.83 -1.23
CA TYR A 20 -24.17 -9.87 -2.50
C TYR A 20 -23.80 -8.47 -2.98
N GLN A 21 -24.68 -7.49 -2.85
CA GLN A 21 -24.39 -6.11 -3.20
C GLN A 21 -23.24 -5.55 -2.36
N ILE A 22 -23.28 -5.73 -1.03
CA ILE A 22 -22.21 -5.28 -0.12
C ILE A 22 -20.89 -5.99 -0.45
N SER A 23 -20.94 -7.30 -0.71
CA SER A 23 -19.76 -8.08 -1.10
C SER A 23 -19.14 -7.55 -2.40
N ALA A 24 -19.96 -7.32 -3.43
CA ALA A 24 -19.51 -6.80 -4.71
C ALA A 24 -18.89 -5.40 -4.56
N GLN A 25 -19.51 -4.51 -3.78
CA GLN A 25 -19.00 -3.17 -3.53
C GLN A 25 -17.64 -3.19 -2.82
N ASN A 26 -17.51 -3.98 -1.75
CA ASN A 26 -16.25 -4.07 -1.00
C ASN A 26 -15.13 -4.74 -1.82
N LYS A 27 -15.46 -5.72 -2.67
CA LYS A 27 -14.50 -6.29 -3.63
C LYS A 27 -14.00 -5.25 -4.63
N SER A 28 -14.89 -4.37 -5.11
CA SER A 28 -14.50 -3.26 -5.99
C SER A 28 -13.56 -2.29 -5.28
N ARG A 29 -13.94 -1.84 -4.07
CA ARG A 29 -13.11 -0.95 -3.23
C ARG A 29 -11.72 -1.53 -2.98
N LEU A 30 -11.66 -2.81 -2.63
CA LEU A 30 -10.38 -3.50 -2.41
C LEU A 30 -9.50 -3.52 -3.67
N LYS A 31 -10.08 -3.70 -4.86
CA LYS A 31 -9.32 -3.59 -6.13
C LYS A 31 -8.74 -2.19 -6.32
N TYR A 32 -9.49 -1.14 -6.00
CA TYR A 32 -8.97 0.23 -6.05
C TYR A 32 -7.85 0.45 -5.04
N CYS A 33 -7.99 -0.04 -3.80
CA CYS A 33 -6.90 0.03 -2.82
C CYS A 33 -5.63 -0.67 -3.32
N ILE A 34 -5.76 -1.86 -3.93
CA ILE A 34 -4.64 -2.59 -4.52
C ILE A 34 -4.04 -1.80 -5.69
N PHE A 35 -4.87 -1.21 -6.55
CA PHE A 35 -4.39 -0.37 -7.66
C PHE A 35 -3.58 0.83 -7.17
N PHE A 36 -4.08 1.59 -6.19
CA PHE A 36 -3.32 2.70 -5.61
C PHE A 36 -2.06 2.24 -4.88
N HIS A 37 -2.10 1.08 -4.23
CA HIS A 37 -0.90 0.48 -3.64
C HIS A 37 0.18 0.19 -4.68
N TYR A 38 -0.19 -0.22 -5.90
CA TYR A 38 0.75 -0.41 -7.01
C TYR A 38 1.34 0.91 -7.48
N LEU A 39 0.54 1.98 -7.57
CA LEU A 39 1.06 3.31 -7.93
C LEU A 39 2.06 3.81 -6.90
N LEU A 40 1.74 3.68 -5.61
CA LEU A 40 2.67 4.02 -4.53
C LEU A 40 3.92 3.14 -4.54
N PHE A 41 3.79 1.86 -4.90
CA PHE A 41 4.93 0.97 -5.08
C PHE A 41 5.87 1.48 -6.18
N PHE A 42 5.36 1.88 -7.34
CA PHE A 42 6.21 2.43 -8.39
C PHE A 42 6.87 3.75 -7.98
N ALA A 43 6.18 4.60 -7.22
CA ALA A 43 6.80 5.81 -6.65
C ALA A 43 7.93 5.46 -5.66
N MET A 44 7.72 4.49 -4.77
CA MET A 44 8.76 4.01 -3.86
C MET A 44 9.92 3.34 -4.61
N LEU A 45 9.63 2.55 -5.64
CA LEU A 45 10.65 1.91 -6.47
C LEU A 45 11.49 2.94 -7.23
N ALA A 46 10.87 4.01 -7.73
CA ALA A 46 11.57 5.13 -8.36
C ALA A 46 12.47 5.87 -7.35
N LYS A 47 12.06 5.99 -6.08
CA LYS A 47 12.94 6.50 -5.01
C LYS A 47 14.12 5.55 -4.75
N LEU A 48 13.85 4.25 -4.65
CA LEU A 48 14.86 3.23 -4.33
C LEU A 48 15.80 2.91 -5.51
N SER A 49 15.47 3.36 -6.72
CA SER A 49 16.22 3.04 -7.93
C SER A 49 17.66 3.55 -7.85
N SER A 50 17.90 4.73 -7.24
CA SER A 50 19.25 5.28 -7.08
C SER A 50 20.15 4.31 -6.31
N ASP A 51 19.70 3.84 -5.14
CA ASP A 51 20.46 2.89 -4.33
C ASP A 51 20.59 1.51 -5.01
N ILE A 52 19.59 1.09 -5.79
CA ILE A 52 19.67 -0.17 -6.56
C ILE A 52 20.71 -0.05 -7.68
N LEU A 53 20.73 1.05 -8.42
CA LEU A 53 21.68 1.30 -9.50
C LEU A 53 23.12 1.41 -8.96
N ASP A 54 23.31 2.11 -7.84
CA ASP A 54 24.59 2.17 -7.13
C ASP A 54 25.12 0.76 -6.81
N ARG A 55 24.26 -0.13 -6.29
CA ARG A 55 24.65 -1.52 -5.97
C ARG A 55 24.95 -2.39 -7.18
N LEU A 56 24.48 -2.00 -8.36
CA LEU A 56 24.75 -2.67 -9.63
C LEU A 56 25.95 -2.08 -10.36
N ASP A 57 26.66 -1.11 -9.76
CA ASP A 57 27.78 -0.39 -10.35
C ASP A 57 27.38 0.38 -11.64
N ILE A 58 26.12 0.85 -11.68
CA ILE A 58 25.59 1.65 -12.79
C ILE A 58 25.54 3.11 -12.37
N PHE A 59 26.36 3.94 -13.02
CA PHE A 59 26.43 5.37 -12.76
C PHE A 59 25.54 6.18 -13.71
N VAL A 60 24.61 6.96 -13.16
CA VAL A 60 23.78 7.91 -13.91
C VAL A 60 23.88 9.27 -13.23
N LEU A 61 24.53 10.23 -13.91
CA LEU A 61 24.88 11.53 -13.35
C LEU A 61 23.64 12.31 -12.87
N GLU A 62 22.56 12.30 -13.65
CA GLU A 62 21.31 13.00 -13.34
C GLU A 62 20.61 12.46 -12.08
N ILE A 63 20.80 11.18 -11.77
CA ILE A 63 20.21 10.55 -10.58
C ILE A 63 21.04 10.87 -9.33
N GLU A 64 22.37 10.92 -9.47
CA GLU A 64 23.26 11.27 -8.36
C GLU A 64 23.14 12.75 -7.97
N GLU A 65 22.97 13.63 -8.96
CA GLU A 65 22.71 15.07 -8.75
C GLU A 65 21.44 15.32 -7.93
N LEU A 66 20.46 14.42 -7.97
CA LEU A 66 19.21 14.56 -7.23
C LEU A 66 19.37 14.40 -5.70
N GLN A 67 20.57 14.00 -5.24
CA GLN A 67 20.91 13.80 -3.82
C GLN A 67 19.82 13.07 -3.03
N ILE A 68 19.27 12.00 -3.60
CA ILE A 68 18.19 11.24 -2.98
C ILE A 68 18.69 10.68 -1.64
N PRO A 69 17.98 10.92 -0.52
CA PRO A 69 18.38 10.39 0.77
C PRO A 69 18.50 8.86 0.74
N LYS A 70 19.57 8.35 1.36
CA LYS A 70 19.81 6.91 1.43
C LYS A 70 18.60 6.18 2.03
N PRO A 71 18.19 5.06 1.44
CA PRO A 71 16.97 4.41 1.82
C PRO A 71 17.06 3.73 3.18
N LEU A 72 15.95 3.73 3.90
CA LEU A 72 15.81 3.02 5.16
C LEU A 72 15.22 1.63 4.92
N TRP A 73 15.50 0.70 5.84
CA TRP A 73 15.01 -0.68 5.76
C TRP A 73 13.48 -0.79 5.64
N TRP A 74 12.73 0.12 6.25
CA TRP A 74 11.26 0.10 6.19
C TRP A 74 10.73 0.24 4.76
N GLU A 75 11.44 0.95 3.88
CA GLU A 75 11.06 1.18 2.49
C GLU A 75 11.14 -0.12 1.68
N TYR A 76 12.22 -0.87 1.86
CA TYR A 76 12.37 -2.20 1.26
C TYR A 76 11.35 -3.20 1.81
N ILE A 77 11.11 -3.20 3.12
CA ILE A 77 10.12 -4.08 3.76
C ILE A 77 8.72 -3.74 3.22
N TRP A 78 8.41 -2.45 3.07
CA TRP A 78 7.13 -2.01 2.52
C TRP A 78 6.96 -2.45 1.06
N CYS A 79 8.02 -2.41 0.24
CA CYS A 79 7.98 -2.95 -1.13
C CYS A 79 7.57 -4.43 -1.19
N CYS A 80 7.91 -5.25 -0.18
CA CYS A 80 7.48 -6.64 -0.11
C CYS A 80 5.95 -6.79 0.08
N SER A 81 5.23 -5.77 0.55
CA SER A 81 3.78 -5.83 0.71
C SER A 81 3.03 -5.93 -0.62
N LEU A 82 3.68 -5.54 -1.73
CA LEU A 82 3.15 -5.74 -3.08
C LEU A 82 2.82 -7.23 -3.32
N LEU A 83 3.63 -8.16 -2.80
CA LEU A 83 3.38 -9.59 -2.97
C LEU A 83 2.07 -10.06 -2.33
N MET A 84 1.58 -9.34 -1.31
CA MET A 84 0.33 -9.68 -0.65
C MET A 84 -0.88 -9.38 -1.54
N SER A 85 -0.77 -8.46 -2.50
CA SER A 85 -1.87 -8.15 -3.42
C SER A 85 -2.33 -9.38 -4.22
N PHE A 86 -1.42 -10.30 -4.56
CA PHE A 86 -1.75 -11.53 -5.26
C PHE A 86 -2.71 -12.39 -4.44
N LEU A 87 -2.50 -12.47 -3.12
CA LEU A 87 -3.42 -13.15 -2.21
C LEU A 87 -4.78 -12.43 -2.15
N GLY A 88 -4.78 -11.10 -2.06
CA GLY A 88 -6.01 -10.29 -2.04
C GLY A 88 -6.85 -10.49 -3.31
N LEU A 89 -6.23 -10.38 -4.49
CA LEU A 89 -6.89 -10.58 -5.78
C LEU A 89 -7.39 -12.01 -5.96
N ALA A 90 -6.59 -13.01 -5.57
CA ALA A 90 -7.00 -14.42 -5.61
C ALA A 90 -8.17 -14.70 -4.66
N ALA A 91 -8.16 -14.12 -3.46
CA ALA A 91 -9.23 -14.25 -2.48
C ALA A 91 -10.55 -13.67 -2.98
N ILE A 92 -10.51 -12.48 -3.61
CA ILE A 92 -11.69 -11.83 -4.22
C ILE A 92 -12.28 -12.70 -5.33
N ARG A 93 -11.41 -13.21 -6.23
CA ARG A 93 -11.82 -14.02 -7.39
C ARG A 93 -12.46 -15.35 -6.95
N LYS A 94 -11.87 -16.03 -5.97
CA LYS A 94 -12.33 -17.36 -5.49
C LYS A 94 -13.31 -17.28 -4.32
N ASN A 95 -13.65 -16.08 -3.84
CA ASN A 95 -14.42 -15.85 -2.62
C ASN A 95 -13.91 -16.65 -1.40
N LYS A 96 -12.57 -16.83 -1.29
CA LYS A 96 -11.95 -17.71 -0.29
C LYS A 96 -11.53 -16.91 0.95
N ILE A 97 -12.29 -17.05 2.03
CA ILE A 97 -12.09 -16.32 3.29
C ILE A 97 -10.71 -16.57 3.90
N SER A 98 -10.21 -17.81 3.88
CA SER A 98 -8.88 -18.14 4.42
C SER A 98 -7.76 -17.36 3.69
N THR A 99 -7.83 -17.25 2.36
CA THR A 99 -6.85 -16.45 1.59
C THR A 99 -7.00 -14.96 1.87
N MET A 100 -8.24 -14.47 2.08
CA MET A 100 -8.47 -13.08 2.48
C MET A 100 -7.84 -12.78 3.85
N LYS A 101 -7.95 -13.69 4.83
CA LYS A 101 -7.31 -13.54 6.15
C LYS A 101 -5.78 -13.45 6.01
N ASN A 102 -5.17 -14.31 5.20
CA ASN A 102 -3.73 -14.26 4.95
C ASN A 102 -3.32 -12.94 4.29
N TYR A 103 -4.10 -12.44 3.33
CA TYR A 103 -3.90 -11.12 2.75
C TYR A 103 -3.96 -10.01 3.81
N MET A 104 -4.98 -10.02 4.67
CA MET A 104 -5.15 -9.01 5.73
C MET A 104 -3.99 -8.99 6.71
N ILE A 105 -3.51 -10.17 7.15
CA ILE A 105 -2.33 -10.27 8.03
C ILE A 105 -1.09 -9.76 7.31
N GLY A 106 -0.87 -10.22 6.08
CA GLY A 106 0.29 -9.84 5.28
C GLY A 106 0.36 -8.34 5.01
N ILE A 107 -0.76 -7.70 4.62
CA ILE A 107 -0.80 -6.26 4.37
C ILE A 107 -0.69 -5.45 5.66
N ALA A 108 -1.19 -5.95 6.79
CA ALA A 108 -0.99 -5.30 8.08
C ALA A 108 0.50 -5.30 8.47
N VAL A 109 1.18 -6.45 8.36
CA VAL A 109 2.57 -6.60 8.76
C VAL A 109 3.55 -5.92 7.81
N LEU A 110 3.38 -6.08 6.50
CA LEU A 110 4.32 -5.57 5.50
C LEU A 110 3.92 -4.20 4.96
N GLY A 111 2.64 -3.83 5.00
CA GLY A 111 2.15 -2.55 4.48
C GLY A 111 1.97 -1.50 5.58
N ILE A 112 1.21 -1.83 6.62
CA ILE A 112 0.82 -0.85 7.65
C ILE A 112 1.95 -0.60 8.66
N ILE A 113 2.55 -1.65 9.22
CA ILE A 113 3.59 -1.51 10.25
C ILE A 113 4.80 -0.68 9.78
N PRO A 114 5.38 -0.88 8.57
CA PRO A 114 6.49 -0.07 8.10
C PRO A 114 6.13 1.41 7.93
N VAL A 115 4.89 1.72 7.54
CA VAL A 115 4.40 3.10 7.44
C VAL A 115 4.23 3.74 8.82
N ILE A 116 3.72 2.99 9.80
CA ILE A 116 3.65 3.48 11.19
C ILE A 116 5.06 3.73 11.72
N TYR A 117 6.00 2.82 11.48
CA TYR A 117 7.39 3.02 11.84
C TYR A 117 7.97 4.28 11.20
N ALA A 118 7.75 4.48 9.89
CA ALA A 118 8.19 5.67 9.17
C ALA A 118 7.61 6.95 9.78
N PHE A 119 6.31 6.96 10.09
CA PHE A 119 5.65 8.09 10.73
C PHE A 119 6.33 8.46 12.05
N VAL A 120 6.54 7.48 12.94
CA VAL A 120 7.22 7.71 14.23
C VAL A 120 8.68 8.15 14.04
N TYR A 121 9.38 7.56 13.08
CA TYR A 121 10.78 7.88 12.77
C TYR A 121 10.96 9.33 12.32
N TYR A 122 10.09 9.83 11.43
CA TYR A 122 10.19 11.19 10.90
C TYR A 122 9.53 12.26 11.79
N LEU A 123 8.67 11.87 12.73
CA LEU A 123 7.92 12.81 13.58
C LEU A 123 8.81 13.85 14.30
N PRO A 124 9.96 13.49 14.91
CA PRO A 124 10.83 14.47 15.58
C PRO A 124 11.40 15.51 14.61
N GLN A 125 11.79 15.10 13.40
CA GLN A 125 12.33 16.01 12.39
C GLN A 125 11.26 16.99 11.90
N VAL A 126 10.05 16.48 11.66
CA VAL A 126 8.90 17.33 11.28
C VAL A 126 8.58 18.33 12.39
N TRP A 127 8.58 17.89 13.65
CA TRP A 127 8.33 18.75 14.81
C TRP A 127 9.41 19.82 14.96
N TYR A 128 10.69 19.45 14.81
CA TYR A 128 11.82 20.37 14.89
C TYR A 128 11.74 21.45 13.81
N TYR A 129 11.52 21.04 12.55
CA TYR A 129 11.37 21.96 11.43
C TYR A 129 10.18 22.90 11.63
N ALA A 130 9.02 22.36 12.04
CA ALA A 130 7.82 23.16 12.27
C ALA A 130 7.96 24.17 13.42
N SER A 131 8.79 23.87 14.43
CA SER A 131 8.97 24.71 15.62
C SER A 131 10.06 25.78 15.43
N THR A 132 11.13 25.45 14.71
CA THR A 132 12.30 26.33 14.58
C THR A 132 12.39 27.04 13.24
N GLY A 133 11.73 26.52 12.20
CA GLY A 133 11.93 26.94 10.82
C GLY A 133 13.32 26.61 10.26
N ASN A 134 14.14 25.88 11.02
CA ASN A 134 15.51 25.54 10.66
C ASN A 134 15.56 24.13 10.03
N THR A 135 16.39 23.98 9.00
CA THR A 135 16.62 22.74 8.27
C THR A 135 17.84 21.97 8.76
N ASP A 136 18.58 22.51 9.75
CA ASP A 136 19.74 21.86 10.35
C ASP A 136 19.38 20.46 10.88
N GLY A 137 20.00 19.42 10.30
CA GLY A 137 19.77 18.03 10.68
C GLY A 137 18.48 17.40 10.13
N VAL A 138 17.69 18.13 9.33
CA VAL A 138 16.50 17.60 8.65
C VAL A 138 16.92 16.95 7.33
N THR A 139 16.48 15.72 7.10
CA THR A 139 16.74 15.06 5.82
C THR A 139 15.82 15.63 4.75
N LEU A 140 16.37 16.39 3.81
CA LEU A 140 15.64 17.01 2.70
C LEU A 140 16.00 16.34 1.38
N TRP A 141 15.05 16.31 0.46
CA TRP A 141 15.33 16.05 -0.94
C TRP A 141 15.71 17.36 -1.61
N GLN A 142 16.80 17.40 -2.36
CA GLN A 142 17.10 18.54 -3.24
C GLN A 142 16.24 18.45 -4.50
N VAL A 143 14.94 18.67 -4.37
CA VAL A 143 14.05 18.77 -5.53
C VAL A 143 13.77 20.24 -5.79
N CYS A 144 14.30 20.70 -6.93
CA CYS A 144 14.03 22.00 -7.58
C CYS A 144 14.68 23.23 -6.94
N ILE A 145 15.98 23.42 -7.19
CA ILE A 145 16.54 24.76 -7.40
C ILE A 145 17.10 24.78 -8.83
N TYR A 146 16.23 25.11 -9.79
CA TYR A 146 16.62 25.69 -11.07
C TYR A 146 15.90 27.03 -11.21
#